data_AF-A0A1H9F5S0-F1
#
_entry.id   AF-A0A1H9F5S0-F1
#
_cell.length_a   1.000
_cell.length_b   1.000
_cell.length_c   1.000
_cell.angle_alpha   90.00
_cell.angle_beta   90.00
_cell.angle_gamma   90.00
#
_symmetry.space_group_name_H-M   'P 1'
#
loop_
_entity.id
_entity.type
_entity.pdbx_description
1 polymer ?
#
loop_
_entity_poly.entity_id
_entity_poly.type
_entity_poly.pdbx_seq_one_letter_code
_entity_poly.pdbx_strand_id
1 'polypeptide(L)'
;MATNVSGCLVKILLFLFGAVMGTVLTAVAGVVLFLPDRTTVISVDPTATAPGVYVKEVEQLVGGTRYEIWLGPTPDRGHVVTVPSGWEHDPQRETTDGGMRLKFDNGGEIFVPKASYS
;
A
#
# COMPACT_ATOMS: atom_id res chain seq x y z
N MET A 1 -25.18 49.77 -20.90
CA MET A 1 -23.92 49.36 -20.24
C MET A 1 -24.01 48.06 -19.42
N ALA A 2 -25.12 47.31 -19.42
CA ALA A 2 -25.25 46.09 -18.60
C ALA A 2 -24.72 44.79 -19.25
N THR A 3 -24.64 44.72 -20.58
CA THR A 3 -24.23 43.52 -21.33
C THR A 3 -22.72 43.24 -21.26
N ASN A 4 -21.87 44.27 -21.24
CA ASN A 4 -20.42 44.10 -21.14
C ASN A 4 -19.97 43.56 -19.76
N VAL A 5 -20.66 43.97 -18.68
CA VAL A 5 -20.37 43.48 -17.32
C VAL A 5 -20.79 42.01 -17.17
N SER A 6 -21.94 41.64 -17.74
CA SER A 6 -22.42 40.25 -17.74
C SER A 6 -21.49 39.32 -18.52
N GLY A 7 -21.01 39.74 -19.70
CA GLY A 7 -20.03 38.96 -20.48
C GLY A 7 -18.67 38.82 -19.79
N CYS A 8 -18.24 39.85 -19.04
CA CYS A 8 -17.02 39.80 -18.23
C CYS A 8 -17.16 38.83 -17.04
N LEU A 9 -18.27 38.91 -16.31
CA LEU A 9 -18.56 38.02 -15.18
C LEU A 9 -18.63 36.54 -15.62
N VAL A 10 -19.29 36.25 -16.74
CA VAL A 10 -19.38 34.89 -17.28
C VAL A 10 -18.00 34.32 -17.64
N LYS A 11 -17.11 35.14 -18.23
CA LYS A 11 -15.74 34.71 -18.53
C LYS A 11 -14.94 34.39 -17.28
N ILE A 12 -15.06 35.22 -16.23
CA ILE A 12 -14.37 34.99 -14.95
C ILE A 12 -14.90 33.71 -14.30
N LEU A 13 -16.22 33.49 -14.28
CA LEU A 13 -16.82 32.29 -13.72
C LEU A 13 -16.37 31.02 -14.47
N LEU A 14 -16.32 31.07 -15.81
CA LEU A 14 -15.82 29.96 -16.62
C LEU A 14 -14.34 29.68 -16.33
N PHE A 15 -13.52 30.71 -16.17
CA PHE A 15 -12.11 30.55 -15.83
C PHE A 15 -11.94 29.92 -14.44
N LEU A 16 -12.65 30.42 -13.43
CA LEU A 16 -12.63 29.86 -12.08
C LEU A 16 -13.11 28.42 -12.07
N PHE A 17 -14.17 28.11 -12.80
CA PHE A 17 -14.67 26.75 -12.93
C PHE A 17 -13.62 25.84 -13.57
N GLY A 18 -13.00 26.28 -14.67
CA GLY A 18 -11.91 25.54 -15.32
C GLY A 18 -10.73 25.30 -14.38
N ALA A 19 -10.32 26.30 -13.60
CA ALA A 19 -9.25 26.19 -12.63
C ALA A 19 -9.57 25.19 -11.50
N VAL A 20 -10.78 25.27 -10.93
CA VAL A 20 -11.24 24.33 -9.89
C VAL A 20 -11.32 22.91 -10.46
N MET A 21 -11.94 22.73 -11.62
CA MET A 21 -12.08 21.42 -12.25
C MET A 21 -10.71 20.80 -12.56
N GLY A 22 -9.78 21.57 -13.13
CA GLY A 22 -8.42 21.11 -13.42
C GLY A 22 -7.64 20.72 -12.17
N THR A 23 -7.81 21.49 -11.09
CA THR A 23 -7.17 21.19 -9.79
C THR A 23 -7.72 19.90 -9.20
N VAL A 24 -9.04 19.71 -9.21
CA VAL A 24 -9.69 18.49 -8.74
C VAL A 24 -9.20 17.28 -9.56
N LEU A 25 -9.16 17.41 -10.89
CA LEU A 25 -8.72 16.32 -11.76
C LEU A 25 -7.26 15.93 -11.49
N THR A 26 -6.40 16.93 -11.29
CA THR A 26 -4.97 16.71 -10.98
C THR A 26 -4.79 16.02 -9.63
N ALA A 27 -5.57 16.42 -8.62
CA ALA A 27 -5.55 15.79 -7.31
C ALA A 27 -6.00 14.32 -7.39
N VAL A 28 -7.11 14.05 -8.09
CA VAL A 28 -7.62 12.68 -8.29
C VAL A 28 -6.60 11.84 -9.06
N ALA A 29 -6.01 12.38 -10.14
CA ALA A 29 -4.97 11.68 -10.89
C ALA A 29 -3.77 11.36 -10.01
N GLY A 30 -3.34 12.30 -9.14
CA GLY A 30 -2.30 12.05 -8.17
C GLY A 30 -2.64 10.90 -7.22
N VAL A 31 -3.83 10.91 -6.62
CA VAL A 31 -4.26 9.82 -5.72
C VAL A 31 -4.27 8.49 -6.45
N VAL A 32 -4.86 8.41 -7.65
CA VAL A 32 -4.94 7.15 -8.40
C VAL A 32 -3.56 6.63 -8.78
N LEU A 33 -2.63 7.50 -9.19
CA LEU A 33 -1.28 7.09 -9.59
C LEU A 33 -0.40 6.64 -8.43
N PHE A 34 -0.63 7.16 -7.21
CA PHE A 34 0.25 6.96 -6.07
C PHE A 34 -0.36 6.15 -4.92
N LEU A 35 -1.67 5.90 -4.91
CA LEU A 35 -2.31 5.05 -3.92
C LEU A 35 -2.18 3.58 -4.36
N PRO A 36 -1.33 2.78 -3.69
CA PRO A 36 -1.19 1.37 -4.03
C PRO A 36 -2.47 0.61 -3.68
N ASP A 37 -2.93 -0.23 -4.60
CA ASP A 37 -3.94 -1.24 -4.28
C ASP A 37 -3.28 -2.37 -3.48
N ARG A 38 -3.97 -2.91 -2.48
CA ARG A 38 -3.44 -3.97 -1.63
C ARG A 38 -4.45 -5.09 -1.51
N THR A 39 -4.10 -6.26 -2.02
CA THR A 39 -4.91 -7.46 -1.92
C THR A 39 -4.19 -8.50 -1.08
N THR A 40 -4.86 -9.02 -0.04
CA THR A 40 -4.31 -10.11 0.77
C THR A 40 -4.44 -11.42 0.01
N VAL A 41 -3.31 -12.04 -0.35
CA VAL A 41 -3.25 -13.29 -1.13
C VAL A 41 -3.02 -14.51 -0.26
N ILE A 42 -2.39 -14.34 0.92
CA ILE A 42 -2.20 -15.41 1.90
C ILE A 42 -2.56 -14.87 3.29
N SER A 43 -3.28 -15.67 4.06
CA SER A 43 -3.68 -15.35 5.43
C SER A 43 -3.41 -16.55 6.33
N VAL A 44 -2.60 -16.33 7.36
CA VAL A 44 -2.33 -17.28 8.43
C VAL A 44 -2.73 -16.62 9.74
N ASP A 45 -3.70 -17.20 10.43
CA ASP A 45 -4.19 -16.67 11.69
C ASP A 45 -3.12 -16.73 12.80
N PRO A 46 -3.12 -15.76 13.74
CA PRO A 46 -2.22 -15.80 14.89
C PRO A 46 -2.50 -17.02 15.77
N THR A 47 -1.46 -17.51 16.43
CA THR A 47 -1.56 -18.56 17.45
C THR A 47 -1.07 -18.04 18.80
N ALA A 48 -1.15 -18.85 19.85
CA ALA A 48 -0.66 -18.46 21.17
C ALA A 48 0.85 -18.15 21.20
N THR A 49 1.61 -18.69 20.25
CA THR A 49 3.08 -18.61 20.21
C THR A 49 3.64 -17.88 18.99
N ALA A 50 2.82 -17.61 17.97
CA ALA A 50 3.24 -16.96 16.72
C ALA A 50 2.26 -15.86 16.27
N PRO A 51 2.76 -14.76 15.65
CA PRO A 51 1.89 -13.74 15.07
C PRO A 51 1.11 -14.30 13.88
N GLY A 52 0.04 -13.61 13.50
CA GLY A 52 -0.60 -13.83 12.21
C GLY A 52 0.33 -13.36 11.10
N VAL A 53 0.27 -14.03 9.96
CA VAL A 53 1.09 -13.73 8.78
C VAL A 53 0.18 -13.50 7.59
N TYR A 54 0.21 -12.28 7.05
CA TYR A 54 -0.63 -11.89 5.93
C TYR A 54 0.25 -11.41 4.78
N VAL A 55 0.24 -12.13 3.67
CA VAL A 55 0.97 -11.71 2.47
C VAL A 55 0.02 -10.89 1.63
N LYS A 56 0.43 -9.67 1.32
CA LYS A 56 -0.32 -8.73 0.49
C LYS A 56 0.41 -8.52 -0.81
N GLU A 57 -0.31 -8.71 -1.90
CA GLU A 57 0.07 -8.21 -3.21
C GLU A 57 -0.24 -6.71 -3.26
N VAL A 58 0.75 -5.93 -3.66
CA VAL A 58 0.66 -4.48 -3.73
C VAL A 58 0.87 -4.08 -5.17
N GLU A 59 -0.22 -3.69 -5.83
CA GLU A 59 -0.20 -3.21 -7.20
C GLU A 59 -0.03 -1.69 -7.23
N GLN A 60 0.96 -1.23 -7.98
CA GLN A 60 1.19 0.19 -8.20
C GLN A 60 1.14 0.48 -9.71
N LEU A 61 0.37 1.50 -10.09
CA LEU A 61 0.33 1.99 -11.47
C LEU A 61 1.72 2.39 -11.98
N VAL A 62 2.56 2.91 -11.08
CA VAL A 62 3.98 3.18 -11.33
C VAL A 62 4.80 2.40 -10.31
N GLY A 63 5.62 1.45 -10.79
CA GLY A 63 6.49 0.62 -9.93
C GLY A 63 6.20 -0.88 -9.98
N GLY A 64 5.10 -1.30 -10.61
CA GLY A 64 4.73 -2.70 -10.79
C GLY A 64 4.13 -3.35 -9.54
N THR A 65 4.12 -4.68 -9.54
CA THR A 65 3.63 -5.49 -8.42
C THR A 65 4.76 -5.80 -7.45
N ARG A 66 4.50 -5.63 -6.15
CA ARG A 66 5.41 -6.06 -5.07
C ARG A 66 4.63 -6.79 -3.98
N TYR A 67 5.32 -7.55 -3.14
CA TYR A 67 4.71 -8.26 -2.02
C TYR A 67 5.16 -7.71 -0.67
N GLU A 68 4.21 -7.61 0.24
CA GLU A 68 4.43 -7.20 1.63
C GLU A 68 3.97 -8.33 2.55
N ILE A 69 4.80 -8.70 3.52
CA ILE A 69 4.45 -9.68 4.55
C ILE A 69 4.17 -8.92 5.84
N TRP A 70 2.92 -9.00 6.30
CA TRP A 70 2.44 -8.35 7.49
C TRP A 70 2.43 -9.35 8.64
N LEU A 71 3.14 -9.03 9.72
CA LEU A 71 3.25 -9.84 10.92
C LEU A 71 2.52 -9.15 12.06
N GLY A 72 1.42 -9.72 12.55
CA GLY A 72 0.64 -9.08 13.60
C GLY A 72 -0.67 -9.77 13.96
N PRO A 73 -1.49 -9.17 14.84
CA PRO A 73 -2.74 -9.77 15.28
C PRO A 73 -3.82 -9.80 14.19
N THR A 74 -3.81 -8.88 13.23
CA THR A 74 -4.84 -8.77 12.18
C THR A 74 -4.22 -8.40 10.83
N PRO A 75 -4.92 -8.62 9.70
CA PRO A 75 -4.41 -8.25 8.38
C PRO A 75 -4.06 -6.77 8.25
N ASP A 76 -4.75 -5.89 8.97
CA ASP A 76 -4.58 -4.43 8.87
C ASP A 76 -3.64 -3.85 9.92
N ARG A 77 -3.13 -4.68 10.85
CA ARG A 77 -2.26 -4.24 11.93
C ARG A 77 -1.12 -5.22 12.13
N GLY A 78 0.08 -4.81 11.73
CA GLY A 78 1.28 -5.60 11.93
C GLY A 78 2.56 -4.88 11.50
N HIS A 79 3.68 -5.52 11.78
CA HIS A 79 4.98 -5.17 11.22
C HIS A 79 5.02 -5.54 9.74
N VAL A 80 5.44 -4.61 8.90
CA VAL A 80 5.50 -4.83 7.45
C VAL A 80 6.92 -5.15 7.04
N VAL A 81 7.10 -6.33 6.44
CA VAL A 81 8.34 -6.74 5.78
C VAL A 81 8.13 -6.66 4.28
N THR A 82 8.91 -5.82 3.60
CA THR A 82 8.87 -5.77 2.13
C THR A 82 9.66 -6.95 1.57
N VAL A 83 9.06 -7.71 0.65
CA VAL A 83 9.74 -8.80 -0.06
C VAL A 83 10.63 -8.18 -1.14
N PRO A 84 11.94 -8.46 -1.16
CA PRO A 84 12.83 -7.97 -2.20
C PRO A 84 12.38 -8.44 -3.59
N SER A 85 12.59 -7.60 -4.61
CA SER A 85 12.24 -7.95 -5.99
C SER A 85 12.97 -9.22 -6.45
N GLY A 86 12.22 -10.12 -7.10
CA GLY A 86 12.75 -11.41 -7.58
C GLY A 86 12.80 -12.51 -6.52
N TRP A 87 12.30 -12.25 -5.30
CA TRP A 87 12.09 -13.28 -4.29
C TRP A 87 10.65 -13.78 -4.37
N GLU A 88 10.44 -15.05 -4.01
CA GLU A 88 9.10 -15.61 -3.85
C GLU A 88 8.33 -14.90 -2.73
N HIS A 89 7.01 -14.89 -2.84
CA HIS A 89 6.14 -14.11 -1.95
C HIS A 89 5.59 -14.94 -0.76
N ASP A 90 5.74 -16.27 -0.82
CA ASP A 90 5.34 -17.19 0.26
C ASP A 90 6.57 -17.85 0.90
N PRO A 91 7.25 -17.19 1.84
CA PRO A 91 8.36 -17.82 2.54
C PRO A 91 7.88 -18.90 3.50
N GLN A 92 8.74 -19.89 3.74
CA GLN A 92 8.60 -20.76 4.89
C GLN A 92 8.78 -19.96 6.19
N ARG A 93 7.88 -20.21 7.14
CA ARG A 93 7.77 -19.46 8.39
C ARG A 93 8.25 -20.34 9.54
N GLU A 94 9.32 -19.92 10.20
CA GLU A 94 9.85 -20.61 11.37
C GLU A 94 9.74 -19.69 12.59
N THR A 95 8.97 -20.11 13.60
CA THR A 95 8.86 -19.37 14.86
C THR A 95 9.98 -19.79 15.78
N THR A 96 10.68 -18.82 16.35
CA THR A 96 11.79 -19.00 17.29
C THR A 96 11.55 -18.20 18.56
N ASP A 97 12.32 -18.45 19.62
CA ASP A 97 12.17 -17.72 20.89
C ASP A 97 12.39 -16.20 20.74
N GLY A 98 13.24 -15.79 19.80
CA GLY A 98 13.59 -14.39 19.56
C GLY A 98 12.70 -13.67 18.54
N GLY A 99 11.90 -14.39 17.76
CA GLY A 99 11.20 -13.81 16.62
C GLY A 99 10.76 -14.82 15.57
N MET A 100 10.44 -14.32 14.38
CA MET A 100 10.05 -15.13 13.24
C MET A 100 11.12 -15.07 12.15
N ARG A 101 11.51 -16.22 11.62
CA ARG A 101 12.40 -16.34 10.46
C ARG A 101 11.56 -16.67 9.23
N LEU A 102 11.71 -15.85 8.20
CA LEU A 102 11.10 -16.00 6.89
C LEU A 102 12.18 -16.52 5.94
N LYS A 103 12.05 -17.77 5.47
CA LYS A 103 12.99 -18.40 4.55
C LYS A 103 12.37 -18.47 3.16
N PHE A 104 13.10 -17.97 2.19
CA PHE A 104 12.67 -17.89 0.80
C PHE A 104 13.38 -18.96 -0.01
N ASP A 105 12.72 -19.47 -1.06
CA ASP A 105 13.23 -20.59 -1.86
C ASP A 105 14.52 -20.26 -2.62
N ASN A 106 14.81 -18.98 -2.82
CA ASN A 106 16.07 -18.51 -3.39
C ASN A 106 17.26 -18.57 -2.39
N GLY A 107 17.04 -19.10 -1.19
CA GLY A 107 18.03 -19.18 -0.11
C GLY A 107 18.15 -17.90 0.73
N GLY A 108 17.36 -16.87 0.42
CA GLY A 108 17.29 -15.65 1.22
C GLY A 108 16.56 -15.89 2.54
N GLU A 109 17.00 -15.20 3.60
CA GLU A 109 16.34 -15.26 4.90
C GLU A 109 16.16 -13.86 5.48
N ILE A 110 15.00 -13.61 6.08
CA ILE A 110 14.70 -12.41 6.84
C ILE A 110 14.31 -12.81 8.25
N PHE A 111 15.03 -12.29 9.24
CA PHE A 111 14.67 -12.47 10.64
C PHE A 111 13.94 -11.23 11.16
N VAL A 112 12.76 -11.42 11.73
CA VAL A 112 11.94 -10.37 12.33
C VAL A 112 11.91 -10.58 13.84
N PRO A 113 12.47 -9.66 14.65
CA PRO A 113 12.42 -9.76 16.10
C PRO A 113 10.99 -9.72 16.64
N LYS A 114 10.72 -10.46 17.71
CA LYS A 114 9.40 -10.51 18.34
C LYS A 114 8.85 -9.12 18.72
N ALA A 115 9.73 -8.25 19.21
CA ALA A 115 9.41 -6.87 19.58
C ALA A 115 8.86 -6.00 18.43
N SER A 116 9.05 -6.43 17.18
CA SER A 116 8.59 -5.68 16.01
C SER A 116 7.09 -5.85 15.75
N TYR A 117 6.50 -6.99 16.17
CA TYR A 117 5.11 -7.36 15.86
C TYR A 117 4.26 -7.74 17.09
N SER A 118 4.84 -7.69 18.30
CA SER A 118 4.17 -7.91 19.58
C SER A 118 3.53 -6.66 20.15
#